data_AF-A0A1V5ASD1-F1
#
_entry.id   AF-A0A1V5ASD1-F1
#
_cell.length_a   1.000
_cell.length_b   1.000
_cell.length_c   1.000
_cell.angle_alpha   90.00
_cell.angle_beta   90.00
_cell.angle_gamma   90.00
#
_symmetry.space_group_name_H-M   'P 1'
#
loop_
_entity.id
_entity.type
_entity.pdbx_description
1 polymer ?
#
loop_
_entity_poly.entity_id
_entity_poly.type
_entity_poly.pdbx_seq_one_letter_code
_entity_poly.pdbx_strand_id
1 'polypeptide(L)'
;MFSLTYDLYKEIVVDIAQAHESIFSAMHQAAEELQLSASLIDDLKKKKELTIAESPLEFRLSIEFLDDEINGFIIFLIAKEPLEILEEIKANIVSDQGFSLEEITGFELEHGLDMQEEIFVEIEECYGVTAEIREDDIIYELVVFDSQDIDNSISLDRSLQDDLGM
;
A
#
# COMPACT_ATOMS: atom_id res chain seq x y z
N MET A 1 -15.59 -1.36 33.29
CA MET A 1 -14.56 -2.13 32.58
C MET A 1 -15.23 -2.57 31.30
N PHE A 2 -14.86 -1.97 30.18
CA PHE A 2 -15.35 -2.39 28.87
C PHE A 2 -14.65 -3.70 28.53
N SER A 3 -15.40 -4.69 28.05
CA SER A 3 -14.81 -5.90 27.49
C SER A 3 -14.40 -5.58 26.06
N LEU A 4 -13.22 -6.00 25.65
CA LEU A 4 -12.84 -5.97 24.25
C LEU A 4 -13.82 -6.87 23.47
N THR A 5 -14.45 -6.29 22.45
CA THR A 5 -15.35 -6.98 21.53
C THR A 5 -14.74 -6.97 20.14
N TYR A 6 -15.22 -7.84 19.26
CA TYR A 6 -14.76 -7.85 17.87
C TYR A 6 -15.01 -6.51 17.16
N ASP A 7 -16.17 -5.88 17.39
CA ASP A 7 -16.49 -4.57 16.80
C ASP A 7 -15.50 -3.49 17.24
N LEU A 8 -15.12 -3.48 18.52
CA LEU A 8 -14.18 -2.50 19.08
C LEU A 8 -12.74 -2.78 18.65
N TYR A 9 -12.38 -4.05 18.55
CA TYR A 9 -11.10 -4.48 17.98
C TYR A 9 -10.98 -4.03 16.52
N LYS A 10 -12.05 -4.17 15.71
CA LYS A 10 -12.09 -3.66 14.34
C LYS A 10 -12.02 -2.13 14.27
N GLU A 11 -12.70 -1.43 15.17
CA GLU A 11 -12.58 0.03 15.29
C GLU A 11 -11.11 0.45 15.55
N ILE A 12 -10.42 -0.24 16.47
CA ILE A 12 -8.99 -0.01 16.74
C ILE A 12 -8.14 -0.21 15.48
N VAL A 13 -8.36 -1.30 14.73
CA VAL A 13 -7.63 -1.57 13.48
C VAL A 13 -7.83 -0.43 12.47
N VAL A 14 -9.07 0.00 12.28
CA VAL A 14 -9.42 1.11 11.38
C VAL A 14 -8.75 2.41 11.81
N ASP A 15 -8.81 2.74 13.11
CA ASP A 15 -8.18 3.94 13.65
C ASP A 15 -6.65 3.92 13.42
N ILE A 16 -6.01 2.75 13.57
CA ILE A 16 -4.57 2.59 13.32
C ILE A 16 -4.25 2.78 11.84
N ALA A 17 -5.02 2.18 10.92
CA ALA A 17 -4.83 2.39 9.49
C ALA A 17 -4.99 3.88 9.09
N GLN A 18 -6.01 4.54 9.66
CA GLN A 18 -6.27 5.97 9.41
C GLN A 18 -5.17 6.88 9.92
N ALA A 19 -4.44 6.50 10.97
CA ALA A 19 -3.32 7.30 11.47
C ALA A 19 -2.19 7.48 10.43
N HIS A 20 -2.09 6.58 9.44
CA HIS A 20 -1.16 6.68 8.33
C HIS A 20 -1.72 7.44 7.10
N GLU A 21 -2.95 7.98 7.17
CA GLU A 21 -3.60 8.66 6.04
C GLU A 21 -2.72 9.73 5.39
N SER A 22 -1.92 10.46 6.18
CA SER A 22 -1.04 11.50 5.65
C SER A 22 0.02 11.00 4.69
N ILE A 23 0.62 9.82 4.94
CA ILE A 23 1.63 9.26 4.03
C ILE A 23 0.96 8.74 2.77
N PHE A 24 -0.20 8.11 2.88
CA PHE A 24 -0.93 7.59 1.71
C PHE A 24 -1.45 8.73 0.83
N SER A 25 -1.97 9.80 1.43
CA SER A 25 -2.37 11.00 0.70
C SER A 25 -1.21 11.62 -0.06
N ALA A 26 -0.02 11.67 0.56
CA ALA A 26 1.19 12.17 -0.09
C ALA A 26 1.67 11.24 -1.21
N MET A 27 1.54 9.92 -1.06
CA MET A 27 1.84 8.96 -2.12
C MET A 27 0.92 9.15 -3.32
N HIS A 28 -0.40 9.24 -3.09
CA HIS A 28 -1.39 9.49 -4.14
C HIS A 28 -1.13 10.82 -4.86
N GLN A 29 -0.87 11.89 -4.10
CA GLN A 29 -0.51 13.18 -4.71
C GLN A 29 0.77 13.08 -5.55
N ALA A 30 1.81 12.42 -5.05
CA ALA A 30 3.06 12.23 -5.78
C ALA A 30 2.84 11.39 -7.05
N ALA A 31 1.98 10.38 -7.00
CA ALA A 31 1.59 9.57 -8.15
C ALA A 31 0.83 10.38 -9.21
N GLU A 32 -0.09 11.26 -8.80
CA GLU A 32 -0.83 12.16 -9.71
C GLU A 32 0.11 13.18 -10.39
N GLU A 33 1.09 13.70 -9.66
CA GLU A 33 2.08 14.65 -10.18
C GLU A 33 3.16 13.97 -11.04
N LEU A 34 3.31 12.64 -10.93
CA LEU A 34 4.35 11.89 -11.62
C LEU A 34 4.10 11.81 -13.13
N GLN A 35 5.02 12.40 -13.89
CA GLN A 35 5.01 12.28 -15.35
C GLN A 35 5.89 11.12 -15.81
N LEU A 36 5.26 9.97 -16.07
CA LEU A 36 5.91 8.78 -16.63
C LEU A 36 6.29 9.00 -18.10
N SER A 37 7.47 9.59 -18.31
CA SER A 37 8.08 9.72 -19.64
C SER A 37 8.75 8.42 -20.06
N ALA A 38 8.85 8.17 -21.38
CA ALA A 38 9.58 7.02 -21.92
C ALA A 38 11.03 6.96 -21.41
N SER A 39 11.70 8.12 -21.29
CA SER A 39 13.05 8.20 -20.72
C SER A 39 13.12 7.79 -19.25
N LEU A 40 12.11 8.14 -18.46
CA LEU A 40 12.05 7.75 -17.04
C LEU A 40 11.85 6.23 -16.91
N ILE A 41 10.98 5.66 -17.73
CA ILE A 41 10.74 4.22 -17.78
C ILE A 41 12.01 3.48 -18.22
N ASP A 42 12.71 3.97 -19.24
CA ASP A 42 13.97 3.37 -19.69
C ASP A 42 15.06 3.41 -18.61
N ASP A 43 15.11 4.51 -17.85
CA ASP A 43 16.03 4.64 -16.72
C ASP A 43 15.65 3.71 -15.56
N LEU A 44 14.36 3.57 -15.24
CA LEU A 44 13.85 2.58 -14.28
C LEU A 44 14.19 1.16 -14.71
N LYS A 45 13.98 0.81 -15.98
CA LYS A 45 14.30 -0.54 -16.49
C LYS A 45 15.77 -0.89 -16.32
N LYS A 46 16.67 0.10 -16.42
CA LYS A 46 18.12 -0.08 -16.24
C LYS A 46 18.53 -0.11 -14.76
N LYS A 47 17.96 0.77 -13.94
CA LYS A 47 18.40 1.01 -12.55
C LYS A 47 17.58 0.24 -11.51
N LYS A 48 16.42 -0.29 -11.90
CA LYS A 48 15.38 -0.94 -11.08
C LYS A 48 14.71 -0.05 -10.06
N GLU A 49 15.45 0.87 -9.43
CA GLU A 49 14.91 1.84 -8.50
C GLU A 49 15.42 3.26 -8.78
N LEU A 50 14.58 4.25 -8.52
CA LEU A 50 14.90 5.68 -8.63
C LEU A 50 14.28 6.46 -7.48
N THR A 51 15.08 7.20 -6.73
CA THR A 51 14.56 8.19 -5.77
C THR A 51 13.95 9.37 -6.52
N ILE A 52 12.73 9.75 -6.16
CA ILE A 52 12.01 10.88 -6.78
C ILE A 52 11.74 12.04 -5.80
N ALA A 53 11.77 11.77 -4.49
CA ALA A 53 11.72 12.79 -3.44
C ALA A 53 12.60 12.36 -2.25
N GLU A 54 13.29 13.32 -1.64
CA GLU A 54 14.26 13.06 -0.56
C GLU A 54 13.86 13.67 0.80
N SER A 55 12.82 14.52 0.88
CA SER A 55 12.35 15.12 2.15
C SER A 55 11.03 15.89 1.98
N PRO A 56 10.11 15.87 2.97
CA PRO A 56 10.19 15.15 4.26
C PRO A 56 9.86 13.66 4.18
N LEU A 57 9.24 13.22 3.07
CA LEU A 57 8.95 11.82 2.78
C LEU A 57 9.88 11.37 1.66
N GLU A 58 10.64 10.29 1.90
CA GLU A 58 11.44 9.66 0.86
C GLU A 58 10.54 8.79 -0.03
N PHE A 59 10.37 9.22 -1.28
CA PHE A 59 9.65 8.44 -2.28
C PHE A 59 10.60 7.85 -3.31
N ARG A 60 10.39 6.59 -3.64
CA ARG A 60 11.15 5.85 -4.64
C ARG A 60 10.22 5.23 -5.66
N LEU A 61 10.64 5.21 -6.91
CA LEU A 61 10.02 4.38 -7.93
C LEU A 61 10.76 3.07 -8.02
N SER A 62 10.02 1.97 -8.07
CA SER A 62 10.52 0.64 -8.35
C SER A 62 9.83 0.09 -9.60
N ILE A 63 10.50 -0.79 -10.32
CA ILE A 63 9.92 -1.52 -11.46
C ILE A 63 10.07 -3.02 -11.27
N GLU A 64 8.95 -3.72 -11.27
CA GLU A 64 8.88 -5.17 -11.30
C GLU A 64 8.54 -5.65 -12.71
N PHE A 65 9.20 -6.71 -13.15
CA PHE A 65 8.98 -7.31 -14.47
C PHE A 65 8.13 -8.55 -14.31
N LEU A 66 7.10 -8.65 -15.12
CA LEU A 66 6.20 -9.80 -15.14
C LEU A 66 6.82 -10.89 -16.01
N ASP A 67 6.70 -12.13 -15.56
CA ASP A 67 7.10 -13.31 -16.33
C ASP A 67 5.98 -13.66 -17.32
N ASP A 68 5.80 -12.81 -18.34
CA ASP A 68 4.82 -12.98 -19.40
C ASP A 68 5.49 -12.96 -20.80
N GLU A 69 4.73 -13.36 -21.83
CA GLU A 69 5.25 -13.42 -23.20
C GLU A 69 5.48 -12.03 -23.84
N ILE A 70 5.05 -10.96 -23.18
CA ILE A 70 5.04 -9.59 -23.71
C ILE A 70 6.03 -8.66 -22.99
N ASN A 71 6.73 -9.15 -21.97
CA ASN A 71 7.63 -8.39 -21.09
C ASN A 71 6.91 -7.24 -20.36
N GLY A 72 5.75 -7.55 -19.79
CA GLY A 72 5.01 -6.65 -18.92
C GLY A 72 5.85 -6.21 -17.71
N PHE A 73 5.49 -5.06 -17.16
CA PHE A 73 6.09 -4.51 -15.97
C PHE A 73 5.09 -3.65 -15.19
N ILE A 74 5.29 -3.60 -13.88
CA ILE A 74 4.54 -2.75 -12.95
C ILE A 74 5.52 -1.76 -12.35
N ILE A 75 5.14 -0.48 -12.29
CA ILE A 75 5.89 0.56 -11.59
C ILE A 75 5.16 0.86 -10.30
N PHE A 76 5.91 0.83 -9.21
CA PHE A 76 5.44 1.14 -7.87
C PHE A 76 6.05 2.44 -7.38
N LEU A 77 5.26 3.25 -6.69
CA LEU A 77 5.72 4.31 -5.81
C LEU A 77 5.84 3.74 -4.41
N ILE A 78 7.05 3.76 -3.89
CA ILE A 78 7.43 3.20 -2.60
C ILE A 78 7.67 4.32 -1.61
N ALA A 79 7.07 4.20 -0.44
CA ALA A 79 7.39 4.97 0.75
C ALA A 79 7.88 4.04 1.86
N LYS A 80 8.66 4.57 2.79
CA LYS A 80 9.17 3.81 3.93
C LYS A 80 8.95 4.56 5.23
N GLU A 81 8.52 3.84 6.25
CA GLU A 81 8.44 4.33 7.63
C GLU A 81 9.12 3.31 8.57
N PRO A 82 9.84 3.76 9.61
CA PRO A 82 10.33 2.86 10.65
C PRO A 82 9.18 2.09 11.29
N LEU A 83 9.38 0.79 11.57
CA LEU A 83 8.38 -0.06 12.23
C LEU A 83 7.96 0.50 13.61
N GLU A 84 8.88 1.17 14.30
CA GLU A 84 8.63 1.86 15.57
C GLU A 84 7.45 2.83 15.49
N ILE A 85 7.21 3.49 14.34
CA ILE A 85 6.08 4.41 14.16
C ILE A 85 4.75 3.65 14.28
N LEU A 86 4.62 2.49 13.64
CA LEU A 86 3.42 1.66 13.75
C LEU A 86 3.23 1.15 15.18
N GLU A 87 4.31 0.72 15.84
CA GLU A 87 4.24 0.26 17.23
C GLU A 87 3.76 1.38 18.18
N GLU A 88 4.27 2.60 17.99
CA GLU A 88 3.83 3.78 18.74
C GLU A 88 2.36 4.12 18.47
N ILE A 89 1.92 4.12 17.20
CA ILE A 89 0.53 4.35 16.82
C ILE A 89 -0.40 3.30 17.46
N LYS A 90 -0.05 2.02 17.35
CA LYS A 90 -0.79 0.91 17.97
C LYS A 90 -0.94 1.13 19.47
N ALA A 91 0.17 1.41 20.16
CA ALA A 91 0.16 1.61 21.61
C ALA A 91 -0.73 2.80 22.03
N ASN A 92 -0.65 3.91 21.30
CA ASN A 92 -1.42 5.12 21.59
C ASN A 92 -2.92 4.88 21.39
N ILE A 93 -3.33 4.33 20.25
CA ILE A 93 -4.76 4.11 19.93
C ILE A 93 -5.38 3.07 20.87
N VAL A 94 -4.69 1.96 21.13
CA VAL A 94 -5.15 0.94 22.07
C VAL A 94 -5.33 1.54 23.48
N SER A 95 -4.39 2.37 23.91
CA SER A 95 -4.48 3.08 25.19
C SER A 95 -5.62 4.10 25.23
N ASP A 96 -5.85 4.85 24.15
CA ASP A 96 -6.94 5.83 24.04
C ASP A 96 -8.32 5.16 24.10
N GLN A 97 -8.43 3.93 23.59
CA GLN A 97 -9.61 3.07 23.70
C GLN A 97 -9.72 2.38 25.07
N GLY A 98 -8.76 2.60 25.98
CA GLY A 98 -8.79 2.13 27.36
C GLY A 98 -8.33 0.69 27.57
N PHE A 99 -7.58 0.14 26.61
CA PHE A 99 -6.99 -1.20 26.67
C PHE A 99 -5.47 -1.13 26.75
N SER A 100 -4.86 -2.25 27.10
CA SER A 100 -3.43 -2.50 26.97
C SER A 100 -3.14 -3.37 25.75
N LEU A 101 -1.92 -3.29 25.23
CA LEU A 101 -1.48 -4.20 24.17
C LEU A 101 -1.55 -5.67 24.60
N GLU A 102 -1.34 -5.97 25.89
CA GLU A 102 -1.49 -7.32 26.42
C GLU A 102 -2.94 -7.83 26.32
N GLU A 103 -3.94 -6.97 26.55
CA GLU A 103 -5.36 -7.33 26.38
C GLU A 103 -5.71 -7.57 24.91
N ILE A 104 -5.16 -6.78 24.00
CA ILE A 104 -5.30 -6.98 22.55
C ILE A 104 -4.70 -8.33 22.14
N THR A 105 -3.46 -8.60 22.54
CA THR A 105 -2.79 -9.88 22.23
C THR A 105 -3.50 -11.09 22.83
N GLY A 106 -4.07 -10.95 24.02
CA GLY A 106 -4.92 -12.00 24.60
C GLY A 106 -6.14 -12.30 23.72
N PHE A 107 -6.81 -11.25 23.25
CA PHE A 107 -7.98 -11.38 22.38
C PHE A 107 -7.63 -11.96 21.00
N GLU A 108 -6.53 -11.52 20.39
CA GLU A 108 -6.01 -12.08 19.13
C GLU A 108 -5.80 -13.60 19.23
N LEU A 109 -5.13 -14.06 20.29
CA LEU A 109 -4.85 -15.47 20.52
C LEU A 109 -6.11 -16.30 20.77
N GLU A 110 -7.09 -15.75 21.49
CA GLU A 110 -8.36 -16.42 21.76
C GLU A 110 -9.23 -16.59 20.50
N HIS A 111 -9.11 -15.67 19.55
CA HIS A 111 -9.96 -15.61 18.36
C HIS A 111 -9.25 -15.98 17.05
N GLY A 112 -7.93 -16.19 17.07
CA GLY A 112 -7.13 -16.50 15.89
C GLY A 112 -7.01 -15.31 14.94
N LEU A 113 -6.84 -14.11 15.50
CA LEU A 113 -6.68 -12.85 14.77
C LEU A 113 -5.22 -12.39 14.79
N ASP A 114 -4.87 -11.51 13.86
CA ASP A 114 -3.58 -10.82 13.79
C ASP A 114 -3.83 -9.36 13.41
N MET A 115 -3.65 -8.45 14.36
CA MET A 115 -3.88 -7.03 14.21
C MET A 115 -2.97 -6.43 13.16
N GLN A 116 -1.73 -6.89 13.04
CA GLN A 116 -0.82 -6.35 12.04
C GLN A 116 -1.27 -6.72 10.63
N GLU A 117 -1.64 -7.98 10.41
CA GLU A 117 -2.23 -8.41 9.14
C GLU A 117 -3.51 -7.63 8.84
N GLU A 118 -4.40 -7.49 9.83
CA GLU A 118 -5.65 -6.76 9.64
C GLU A 118 -5.46 -5.27 9.36
N ILE A 119 -4.46 -4.62 9.96
CA ILE A 119 -4.09 -3.23 9.63
C ILE A 119 -3.64 -3.14 8.17
N PHE A 120 -2.81 -4.07 7.70
CA PHE A 120 -2.32 -4.04 6.32
C PHE A 120 -3.45 -4.29 5.31
N VAL A 121 -4.37 -5.20 5.61
CA VAL A 121 -5.58 -5.41 4.81
C VAL A 121 -6.43 -4.15 4.78
N GLU A 122 -6.67 -3.50 5.92
CA GLU A 122 -7.45 -2.26 5.98
C GLU A 122 -6.79 -1.13 5.17
N ILE A 123 -5.45 -1.02 5.23
CA ILE A 123 -4.69 -0.05 4.42
C ILE A 123 -4.88 -0.31 2.92
N GLU A 124 -4.78 -1.57 2.50
CA GLU A 124 -4.98 -1.96 1.10
C GLU A 124 -6.41 -1.68 0.63
N GLU A 125 -7.42 -2.08 1.42
CA GLU A 125 -8.83 -1.90 1.08
C GLU A 125 -9.25 -0.43 1.01
N CYS A 126 -8.76 0.42 1.93
CA CYS A 126 -9.15 1.83 2.00
C CYS A 126 -8.31 2.75 1.08
N TYR A 127 -7.03 2.44 0.89
CA TYR A 127 -6.09 3.36 0.23
C TYR A 127 -5.48 2.79 -1.05
N GLY A 128 -5.66 1.51 -1.34
CA GLY A 128 -5.02 0.85 -2.49
C GLY A 128 -3.49 0.79 -2.38
N VAL A 129 -2.97 0.83 -1.15
CA VAL A 129 -1.55 0.78 -0.83
C VAL A 129 -1.26 -0.57 -0.18
N THR A 130 -0.30 -1.32 -0.71
CA THR A 130 0.17 -2.54 -0.04
C THR A 130 1.21 -2.19 1.01
N ALA A 131 1.23 -2.93 2.11
CA ALA A 131 2.18 -2.74 3.19
C ALA A 131 2.86 -4.07 3.54
N GLU A 132 4.17 -4.02 3.76
CA GLU A 132 4.93 -5.16 4.26
C GLU A 132 6.04 -4.70 5.21
N ILE A 133 6.43 -5.59 6.13
CA ILE A 133 7.58 -5.35 7.00
C ILE A 133 8.82 -5.96 6.36
N ARG A 134 9.86 -5.16 6.20
CA ARG A 134 11.19 -5.61 5.80
C ARG A 134 12.22 -5.07 6.78
N GLU A 135 12.90 -6.00 7.46
CA GLU A 135 13.87 -5.68 8.51
C GLU A 135 13.20 -4.86 9.63
N ASP A 136 13.59 -3.59 9.80
CA ASP A 136 13.07 -2.68 10.83
C ASP A 136 12.15 -1.59 10.23
N ASP A 137 11.77 -1.70 8.97
CA ASP A 137 10.93 -0.74 8.25
C ASP A 137 9.62 -1.36 7.76
N ILE A 138 8.60 -0.52 7.63
CA ILE A 138 7.38 -0.78 6.85
C ILE A 138 7.57 -0.16 5.47
N ILE A 139 7.37 -0.98 4.45
CA ILE A 139 7.41 -0.59 3.05
C ILE A 139 5.98 -0.46 2.57
N TYR A 140 5.61 0.74 2.14
CA TYR A 140 4.33 1.01 1.50
C TYR A 140 4.52 1.10 0.00
N GLU A 141 3.72 0.39 -0.76
CA GLU A 141 3.79 0.37 -2.22
C GLU A 141 2.44 0.77 -2.84
N LEU A 142 2.47 1.76 -3.72
CA LEU A 142 1.33 2.20 -4.51
C LEU A 142 1.62 1.90 -5.98
N VAL A 143 0.73 1.17 -6.65
CA VAL A 143 0.84 0.93 -8.10
C VAL A 143 0.60 2.27 -8.81
N VAL A 144 1.61 2.75 -9.56
CA VAL A 144 1.48 3.98 -10.37
C VAL A 144 1.33 3.67 -11.86
N PHE A 145 1.71 2.47 -12.29
CA PHE A 145 1.55 2.04 -13.67
C PHE A 145 1.59 0.53 -13.78
N ASP A 146 0.59 -0.05 -14.43
CA ASP A 146 0.62 -1.44 -14.89
C ASP A 146 0.60 -1.45 -16.43
N SER A 147 1.63 -2.03 -17.04
CA SER A 147 1.68 -2.19 -18.49
C SER A 147 0.55 -3.05 -19.06
N GLN A 148 0.00 -3.98 -18.28
CA GLN A 148 -1.07 -4.88 -18.72
C GLN A 148 -2.42 -4.15 -18.86
N ASP A 149 -2.64 -3.05 -18.13
CA ASP A 149 -3.84 -2.23 -18.27
C ASP A 149 -3.95 -1.58 -19.67
N ILE A 150 -2.80 -1.23 -20.26
CA ILE A 150 -2.76 -0.69 -21.63
C ILE A 150 -3.20 -1.76 -22.63
N ASP A 151 -2.67 -2.97 -22.51
CA ASP A 151 -2.99 -4.06 -23.45
C ASP A 151 -4.44 -4.55 -23.28
N ASN A 152 -4.99 -4.54 -22.06
CA ASN A 152 -6.39 -4.84 -21.80
C ASN A 152 -7.33 -3.77 -22.38
N SER A 153 -6.97 -2.49 -22.30
CA SER A 153 -7.80 -1.42 -22.88
C SER A 153 -7.81 -1.44 -24.42
N ILE A 154 -6.66 -1.74 -25.05
CA ILE A 154 -6.53 -1.84 -26.51
C ILE A 154 -7.24 -3.08 -27.04
N SER A 155 -7.19 -4.21 -26.31
CA SER A 155 -7.90 -5.42 -26.69
C SER A 155 -9.42 -5.30 -26.53
N LEU A 156 -9.90 -4.57 -25.51
CA LEU A 156 -11.32 -4.27 -25.33
C LEU A 156 -11.87 -3.36 -26.44
N ASP A 157 -11.15 -2.29 -26.82
CA ASP A 157 -11.54 -1.39 -27.91
C ASP A 157 -11.57 -2.13 -29.28
N ARG A 158 -10.60 -3.03 -29.52
CA ARG A 158 -10.63 -3.89 -30.71
C ARG A 158 -11.82 -4.87 -30.72
N SER A 159 -12.16 -5.47 -29.58
CA SER A 159 -13.31 -6.36 -29.48
C SER A 159 -14.64 -5.65 -29.73
N LEU A 160 -14.75 -4.38 -29.32
CA LEU A 160 -15.92 -3.53 -29.55
C LEU A 160 -16.00 -3.07 -31.02
N GLN A 161 -14.87 -2.88 -31.70
CA GLN A 161 -14.82 -2.57 -33.13
C GLN A 161 -15.18 -3.77 -34.01
N ASP A 162 -14.78 -4.99 -33.63
CA ASP A 162 -15.12 -6.23 -34.33
C ASP A 162 -16.62 -6.58 -34.19
N ASP A 163 -17.25 -6.31 -33.05
CA ASP A 163 -18.69 -6.52 -32.83
C ASP A 163 -19.59 -5.45 -33.47
N LEU A 164 -19.04 -4.28 -33.85
CA LEU A 164 -19.76 -3.20 -34.55
C LEU A 164 -19.66 -3.27 -36.08
N GLY A 165 -18.96 -4.27 -36.64
CA GLY A 165 -19.01 -4.61 -38.06
C GLY A 165 -18.57 -3.48 -39.00
N MET A 166 -17.29 -3.14 -38.97
CA MET A 166 -16.57 -2.61 -40.14
C MET A 166 -15.54 -3.63 -40.63
#